data_AF-K2AZJ8-F1
#
_entry.id   AF-K2AZJ8-F1
#
_cell.length_a   1.000
_cell.length_b   1.000
_cell.length_c   1.000
_cell.angle_alpha   90.00
_cell.angle_beta   90.00
_cell.angle_gamma   90.00
#
_symmetry.space_group_name_H-M   'P 1'
#
loop_
_entity.id
_entity.type
_entity.pdbx_description
1 polymer ?
#
loop_
_entity_poly.entity_id
_entity_poly.type
_entity_poly.pdbx_seq_one_letter_code
_entity_poly.pdbx_strand_id
1 'polypeptide(L)'
;AFLYRRLATLPETSNRFHLNVELAIPFDGLGRMEVDLLCTNPRIAIEIDGAQHLGDTTAYRRDRKKDILLQENGYMVLRFLAEDIGKHLDDVLDTILRAISRGENNKLIQAER
;
A
#
# COMPACT_ATOMS: atom_id res chain seq x y z
N ALA A 1 -5.42 -10.07 6.46
CA ALA A 1 -6.40 -9.63 7.48
C ALA A 1 -5.77 -9.14 8.80
N PHE A 2 -4.66 -9.70 9.31
CA PHE A 2 -4.06 -9.26 10.58
C PHE A 2 -3.62 -7.78 10.58
N LEU A 3 -2.81 -7.36 9.59
CA LEU A 3 -2.35 -5.98 9.50
C LEU A 3 -3.51 -4.97 9.42
N TYR A 4 -4.52 -5.25 8.58
CA TYR A 4 -5.75 -4.45 8.50
C TYR A 4 -6.40 -4.23 9.87
N ARG A 5 -6.62 -5.32 10.63
CA ARG A 5 -7.20 -5.23 11.96
C ARG A 5 -6.32 -4.43 12.91
N ARG A 6 -4.99 -4.58 12.83
CA ARG A 6 -4.06 -3.81 13.66
C ARG A 6 -4.15 -2.31 13.36
N LEU A 7 -4.15 -1.93 12.08
CA LEU A 7 -4.32 -0.53 11.66
C LEU A 7 -5.66 0.04 12.12
N ALA A 8 -6.73 -0.76 12.16
CA ALA A 8 -8.02 -0.30 12.69
C ALA A 8 -8.00 0.02 14.20
N THR A 9 -7.00 -0.48 14.96
CA THR A 9 -6.86 -0.19 16.39
C THR A 9 -6.08 1.09 16.71
N LEU A 10 -5.41 1.69 15.72
CA LEU A 10 -4.59 2.88 15.92
C LEU A 10 -5.38 4.14 15.57
N PRO A 11 -5.40 5.20 16.40
CA PRO A 11 -6.13 6.44 16.11
C PRO A 11 -5.78 7.06 14.75
N GLU A 12 -4.51 7.01 14.36
CA GLU A 12 -3.98 7.63 13.16
C GLU A 12 -4.47 6.93 11.88
N THR A 13 -4.77 5.63 11.95
CA THR A 13 -5.10 4.79 10.80
C THR A 13 -6.49 4.17 10.83
N SER A 14 -7.22 4.36 11.93
CA SER A 14 -8.58 3.88 12.09
C SER A 14 -9.49 4.41 10.97
N ASN A 15 -10.25 3.51 10.33
CA ASN A 15 -11.14 3.78 9.20
C ASN A 15 -10.47 4.38 7.94
N ARG A 16 -9.13 4.36 7.84
CA ARG A 16 -8.42 4.92 6.69
C ARG A 16 -8.12 3.93 5.58
N PHE A 17 -8.03 2.65 5.90
CA PHE A 17 -7.66 1.60 4.95
C PHE A 17 -8.86 0.73 4.58
N HIS A 18 -8.88 0.24 3.34
CA HIS A 18 -9.83 -0.72 2.81
C HIS A 18 -9.06 -1.95 2.33
N LEU A 19 -9.60 -3.15 2.59
CA LEU A 19 -8.95 -4.42 2.26
C LEU A 19 -9.35 -4.87 0.84
N ASN A 20 -8.37 -5.38 0.07
CA ASN A 20 -8.53 -6.00 -1.25
C ASN A 20 -9.34 -5.14 -2.23
N VAL A 21 -8.91 -3.89 -2.44
CA VAL A 21 -9.63 -2.95 -3.30
C VAL A 21 -9.26 -3.16 -4.76
N GLU A 22 -10.26 -3.30 -5.63
CA GLU A 22 -10.08 -3.24 -7.08
C GLU A 22 -10.09 -1.78 -7.57
N LEU A 23 -8.96 -1.32 -8.10
CA LEU A 23 -8.81 -0.06 -8.79
C LEU A 23 -9.15 -0.22 -10.27
N ALA A 24 -9.77 0.79 -10.86
CA ALA A 24 -10.01 0.89 -12.31
C ALA A 24 -8.73 1.28 -13.09
N ILE A 25 -7.62 0.61 -12.77
CA ILE A 25 -6.33 0.72 -13.46
C ILE A 25 -6.11 -0.58 -14.23
N PRO A 26 -6.01 -0.56 -15.56
CA PRO A 26 -5.74 -1.77 -16.34
C PRO A 26 -4.39 -2.39 -15.97
N PHE A 27 -4.38 -3.71 -15.73
CA PHE A 27 -3.17 -4.43 -15.34
C PHE A 27 -3.21 -5.90 -15.76
N ASP A 28 -2.10 -6.40 -16.29
CA ASP A 28 -1.91 -7.80 -16.71
C ASP A 28 -3.04 -8.38 -17.57
N GLY A 29 -3.49 -7.59 -18.55
CA GLY A 29 -4.59 -7.96 -19.46
C GLY A 29 -5.99 -7.82 -18.87
N LEU A 30 -6.12 -7.42 -17.60
CA LEU A 30 -7.38 -7.13 -16.94
C LEU A 30 -7.66 -5.62 -16.95
N GLY A 31 -8.93 -5.24 -17.01
CA GLY A 31 -9.36 -3.83 -16.91
C GLY A 31 -9.33 -3.25 -15.49
N ARG A 32 -8.70 -3.95 -14.54
CA ARG A 32 -8.67 -3.59 -13.12
C ARG A 32 -7.43 -4.15 -12.44
N MET A 33 -7.10 -3.57 -11.29
CA MET A 33 -5.94 -3.94 -10.46
C MET A 33 -6.38 -4.06 -9.00
N GLU A 34 -6.18 -5.22 -8.37
CA GLU A 34 -6.41 -5.39 -6.93
C GLU A 34 -5.22 -4.86 -6.13
N VAL A 35 -5.47 -4.25 -4.97
CA VAL A 35 -4.46 -3.81 -3.98
C VAL A 35 -4.87 -4.33 -2.60
N ASP A 36 -3.92 -4.88 -1.83
CA ASP A 36 -4.22 -5.53 -0.54
C ASP A 36 -4.79 -4.54 0.48
N LEU A 37 -4.19 -3.35 0.64
CA LEU A 37 -4.75 -2.29 1.47
C LEU A 37 -4.67 -0.95 0.77
N LEU A 38 -5.79 -0.23 0.74
CA LEU A 38 -5.88 1.08 0.11
C LEU A 38 -6.33 2.16 1.09
N CYS A 39 -5.52 3.21 1.20
CA CYS A 39 -5.92 4.47 1.81
C CYS A 39 -6.14 5.53 0.71
N THR A 40 -7.38 5.95 0.48
CA THR A 40 -7.72 6.89 -0.60
C THR A 40 -7.25 8.33 -0.30
N ASN A 41 -7.00 8.65 0.97
CA ASN A 41 -6.47 9.93 1.41
C ASN A 41 -5.44 9.71 2.54
N PRO A 42 -4.12 9.78 2.24
CA PRO A 42 -3.49 10.55 1.17
C PRO A 42 -3.06 9.77 -0.09
N ARG A 43 -3.82 8.76 -0.53
CA ARG A 43 -3.48 7.85 -1.67
C ARG A 43 -2.26 6.98 -1.39
N ILE A 44 -2.40 6.06 -0.46
CA ILE A 44 -1.39 5.03 -0.16
C ILE A 44 -1.94 3.66 -0.57
N ALA A 45 -1.17 2.92 -1.34
CA ALA A 45 -1.41 1.52 -1.67
C ALA A 45 -0.38 0.65 -0.93
N ILE A 46 -0.84 -0.36 -0.20
CA ILE A 46 0.01 -1.33 0.48
C ILE A 46 -0.17 -2.71 -0.15
N GLU A 47 0.94 -3.36 -0.44
CA GLU A 47 1.05 -4.72 -0.99
C GLU A 47 1.80 -5.62 0.00
N ILE A 48 1.37 -6.87 0.13
CA ILE A 48 1.92 -7.84 1.07
C ILE A 48 2.40 -9.08 0.31
N ASP A 49 3.71 -9.23 0.21
CA ASP A 49 4.33 -10.33 -0.53
C ASP A 49 4.55 -11.54 0.36
N GLY A 50 4.00 -12.69 -0.04
CA GLY A 50 4.36 -13.97 0.57
C GLY A 50 5.74 -14.45 0.12
N ALA A 51 6.40 -15.28 0.95
CA ALA A 51 7.73 -15.81 0.67
C ALA A 51 7.82 -16.56 -0.68
N GLN A 52 6.71 -17.11 -1.17
CA GLN A 52 6.65 -17.79 -2.47
C GLN A 52 6.91 -16.87 -3.68
N HIS A 53 6.87 -15.54 -3.52
CA HIS A 53 7.09 -14.58 -4.61
C HIS A 53 8.58 -14.23 -4.84
N LEU A 54 9.48 -14.58 -3.91
CA LEU A 54 10.85 -14.09 -3.90
C LEU A 54 11.80 -14.79 -4.90
N GLY A 55 11.37 -15.88 -5.55
CA GLY A 55 12.21 -16.69 -6.44
C GLY A 55 11.88 -16.59 -7.93
N ASP A 56 10.79 -15.93 -8.32
CA ASP A 56 10.33 -15.90 -9.71
C ASP A 56 10.56 -14.53 -10.37
N THR A 57 11.46 -14.49 -11.35
CA THR A 57 11.75 -13.28 -12.13
C THR A 57 10.53 -12.73 -12.88
N THR A 58 9.55 -13.57 -13.22
CA THR A 58 8.31 -13.17 -13.88
C THR A 58 7.39 -12.44 -12.91
N ALA A 59 7.17 -13.03 -11.73
CA ALA A 59 6.45 -12.39 -10.63
C ALA A 59 7.08 -11.04 -10.27
N TYR A 60 8.40 -11.00 -10.07
CA TYR A 60 9.12 -9.76 -9.78
C TYR A 60 8.88 -8.67 -10.83
N ARG A 61 8.98 -9.00 -12.13
CA ARG A 61 8.72 -8.02 -13.21
C ARG A 61 7.27 -7.55 -13.21
N ARG A 62 6.32 -8.44 -12.90
CA ARG A 62 4.89 -8.11 -12.80
C ARG A 62 4.64 -7.16 -11.63
N ASP A 63 5.18 -7.43 -10.45
CA ASP A 63 5.03 -6.59 -9.27
C ASP A 63 5.66 -5.20 -9.48
N ARG A 64 6.84 -5.13 -10.11
CA ARG A 64 7.45 -3.84 -10.47
C ARG A 64 6.61 -3.03 -11.46
N LYS A 65 5.95 -3.68 -12.43
CA LYS A 65 5.00 -2.99 -13.32
C LYS A 65 3.78 -2.48 -12.57
N LYS A 66 3.27 -3.25 -11.60
CA LYS A 66 2.16 -2.86 -10.73
C LYS A 66 2.53 -1.59 -9.94
N ASP A 67 3.70 -1.60 -9.31
CA ASP A 67 4.20 -0.47 -8.54
C ASP A 67 4.29 0.81 -9.39
N ILE A 68 4.84 0.70 -10.60
CA ILE A 68 4.96 1.84 -11.53
C ILE A 68 3.59 2.41 -11.88
N LEU A 69 2.63 1.55 -12.25
CA LEU A 69 1.28 2.00 -12.62
C LEU A 69 0.56 2.65 -11.43
N LEU A 70 0.72 2.13 -10.22
CA LEU A 70 0.17 2.76 -9.01
C LEU A 70 0.79 4.16 -8.80
N GLN A 71 2.10 4.29 -8.94
CA GLN A 71 2.82 5.56 -8.80
C GLN A 71 2.39 6.58 -9.87
N GLU A 72 2.26 6.16 -11.13
CA GLU A 72 1.75 7.01 -12.22
C GLU A 72 0.32 7.50 -11.96
N ASN A 73 -0.48 6.72 -11.20
CA ASN A 73 -1.83 7.08 -10.75
C ASN A 73 -1.85 7.82 -9.41
N GLY A 74 -0.69 8.31 -8.95
CA GLY A 74 -0.55 9.18 -7.79
C GLY A 74 -0.62 8.47 -6.44
N TYR A 75 -0.41 7.15 -6.42
CA TYR A 75 -0.32 6.40 -5.17
C TYR A 75 1.12 6.34 -4.65
N MET A 76 1.28 6.56 -3.34
CA MET A 76 2.47 6.11 -2.63
C MET A 76 2.35 4.60 -2.41
N VAL A 77 3.31 3.84 -2.91
CA VAL A 77 3.30 2.37 -2.81
C VAL A 77 4.21 1.94 -1.67
N LEU A 78 3.66 1.17 -0.72
CA LEU A 78 4.41 0.47 0.32
C LEU A 78 4.28 -1.03 0.08
N ARG A 79 5.39 -1.76 0.07
CA ARG A 79 5.39 -3.20 -0.14
C ARG A 79 6.16 -3.86 0.98
N PHE A 80 5.54 -4.83 1.66
CA PHE A 80 6.11 -5.51 2.81
C PHE A 80 6.10 -7.02 2.60
N LEU A 81 7.08 -7.71 3.16
CA LEU A 81 7.00 -9.17 3.24
C LEU A 81 5.96 -9.56 4.30
N ALA A 82 5.19 -10.61 4.03
CA ALA A 82 4.30 -11.21 5.02
C ALA A 82 5.06 -11.64 6.29
N GLU A 83 6.33 -12.02 6.14
CA GLU A 83 7.23 -12.35 7.24
C GLU A 83 7.51 -11.13 8.13
N ASP A 84 7.73 -9.95 7.56
CA ASP A 84 7.99 -8.72 8.31
C ASP A 84 6.76 -8.28 9.09
N ILE A 85 5.55 -8.48 8.55
CA ILE A 85 4.32 -8.23 9.30
C ILE A 85 4.23 -9.12 10.55
N GLY A 86 4.78 -10.34 10.49
CA GLY A 86 4.80 -11.28 11.62
C GLY A 86 5.92 -11.03 12.63
N LYS A 87 7.11 -10.64 12.15
CA LYS A 87 8.34 -10.57 12.96
C LYS A 87 8.78 -9.16 13.33
N HIS A 88 8.43 -8.18 12.50
CA HIS A 88 8.92 -6.80 12.55
C HIS A 88 7.76 -5.80 12.44
N LEU A 89 6.65 -6.12 13.12
CA LEU A 89 5.40 -5.37 13.00
C LEU A 89 5.56 -3.88 13.34
N ASP A 90 6.36 -3.55 14.34
CA ASP A 90 6.56 -2.16 14.76
C ASP A 90 7.22 -1.33 13.65
N ASP A 91 8.19 -1.88 12.94
CA ASP A 91 8.86 -1.21 11.80
C ASP A 91 7.91 -1.00 10.61
N VAL A 92 7.04 -1.99 10.37
CA VAL A 92 5.98 -1.91 9.35
C VAL A 92 5.00 -0.78 9.69
N LEU A 93 4.50 -0.75 10.94
CA LEU A 93 3.54 0.26 11.39
C LEU A 93 4.14 1.67 11.35
N ASP A 94 5.37 1.83 11.85
CA ASP A 94 6.09 3.10 11.84
C ASP A 94 6.30 3.63 10.40
N THR A 95 6.60 2.74 9.45
CA THR A 95 6.69 3.10 8.03
C THR A 95 5.36 3.59 7.47
N ILE A 96 4.25 2.90 7.79
CA ILE A 96 2.90 3.30 7.36
C ILE A 96 2.52 4.65 7.96
N LEU A 97 2.78 4.87 9.25
CA LEU A 97 2.47 6.13 9.94
C LEU A 97 3.25 7.31 9.35
N ARG A 98 4.54 7.12 9.07
CA ARG A 98 5.36 8.14 8.38
C ARG A 98 4.82 8.47 6.99
N ALA A 99 4.39 7.46 6.24
CA ALA A 99 3.83 7.66 4.90
C ALA A 99 2.54 8.50 4.95
N ILE A 100 1.65 8.21 5.90
CA ILE A 100 0.43 8.99 6.13
C ILE A 100 0.77 10.43 6.49
N SER A 101 1.62 10.64 7.49
CA SER A 101 2.00 11.99 7.93
C SER A 101 2.60 12.82 6.78
N ARG A 102 3.49 12.23 5.96
CA ARG A 102 4.03 12.90 4.77
C ARG A 102 2.96 13.24 3.74
N GLY A 103 2.04 12.32 3.49
CA GLY A 103 0.95 12.54 2.54
C GLY A 103 -0.01 13.64 2.99
N GLU A 104 -0.28 13.75 4.29
CA GLU A 104 -1.08 14.84 4.87
C GLU A 104 -0.36 16.19 4.76
N ASN A 105 0.91 16.25 5.13
CA ASN A 105 1.71 17.48 5.02
C ASN A 105 1.79 18.01 3.58
N ASN A 106 1.97 17.13 2.60
CA ASN A 106 1.97 17.52 1.19
C ASN A 106 0.63 18.11 0.75
N LYS A 107 -0.50 17.66 1.30
CA LYS A 107 -1.81 18.23 1.00
C LYS A 107 -2.01 19.60 1.62
N LEU A 108 -1.59 19.79 2.86
CA LEU A 108 -1.63 21.11 3.52
C LEU A 108 -0.89 22.15 2.67
N ILE A 109 0.34 21.85 2.25
CA ILE A 109 1.14 22.74 1.41
C ILE A 109 0.48 23.05 0.05
N GLN A 110 -0.26 22.10 -0.53
CA GLN A 110 -0.98 22.32 -1.79
C GLN A 110 -2.27 23.12 -1.61
N ALA A 111 -2.93 23.02 -0.46
CA ALA A 111 -4.16 23.75 -0.15
C ALA A 111 -3.92 25.24 0.18
N GLU A 112 -2.70 25.59 0.58
CA GLU A 112 -2.27 26.96 0.91
C GLU A 112 -1.72 27.75 -0.30
N ARG A 113 -1.68 27.14 -1.50
CA ARG A 113 -1.26 27.77 -2.76
C ARG A 113 -2.45 28.11 -3.63
#